data_AF-A0A2N5TMC9-F1
#
_entry.id   AF-A0A2N5TMC9-F1
#
_cell.length_a   1.000
_cell.length_b   1.000
_cell.length_c   1.000
_cell.angle_alpha   90.00
_cell.angle_beta   90.00
_cell.angle_gamma   90.00
#
_symmetry.space_group_name_H-M   'P 1'
#
loop_
_entity.id
_entity.type
_entity.pdbx_description
1 polymer ?
#
loop_
_entity_poly.entity_id
_entity_poly.type
_entity_poly.pdbx_seq_one_letter_code
_entity_poly.pdbx_strand_id
1 'polypeptide(L)'
;MLFKFLNKEFESPEFTKFIWFPHPRQSMQNREKNWNSFAPANRAKADCTRIAINALGTYYKSSNPSKFSALFFQDWYFANNFLLMKAREHNSASSRYFPEKWVKLATLPWKDPHQFHPDAEAAQALVAFRKFFNRSVDVADRFGPIPPL
;
A
#
# COMPACT_ATOMS: atom_id res chain seq x y z
N MET A 1 -11.69 14.46 -15.35
CA MET A 1 -11.65 15.22 -14.07
C MET A 1 -10.36 14.95 -13.27
N LEU A 2 -9.86 13.71 -13.21
CA LEU A 2 -8.60 13.33 -12.52
C LEU A 2 -7.36 14.13 -12.97
N PHE A 3 -7.17 14.29 -14.30
CA PHE A 3 -6.04 15.04 -14.86
C PHE A 3 -6.03 16.53 -14.50
N LYS A 4 -7.19 17.16 -14.29
CA LYS A 4 -7.27 18.55 -13.80
C LYS A 4 -6.78 18.69 -12.36
N PHE A 5 -6.86 17.62 -11.57
CA PHE A 5 -6.37 17.58 -10.19
C PHE A 5 -4.86 17.29 -10.12
N LEU A 6 -4.33 16.52 -11.07
CA LEU A 6 -2.88 16.31 -11.22
C LEU A 6 -2.15 17.59 -11.69
N ASN A 7 -2.84 18.45 -12.43
CA ASN A 7 -2.33 19.74 -12.90
C ASN A 7 -2.48 20.88 -11.87
N LYS A 8 -3.00 20.62 -10.66
CA LYS A 8 -2.99 21.60 -9.57
C LYS A 8 -1.56 21.74 -9.07
N GLU A 9 -1.11 22.97 -8.85
CA GLU A 9 0.22 23.24 -8.30
C GLU A 9 0.33 22.71 -6.86
N PHE A 10 0.78 21.46 -6.73
CA PHE A 10 1.16 20.83 -5.46
C PHE A 10 2.40 21.49 -4.81
N GLU A 11 2.98 22.49 -5.48
CA GLU A 11 4.10 23.29 -5.00
C GLU A 11 3.67 24.41 -4.05
N SER A 12 2.37 24.72 -3.96
CA SER A 12 1.86 25.73 -3.02
C SER A 12 2.34 25.44 -1.59
N PRO A 13 2.80 26.47 -0.84
CA PRO A 13 3.29 26.32 0.52
C PRO A 13 2.33 25.58 1.45
N GLU A 14 1.02 25.68 1.22
CA GLU A 14 0.01 24.97 2.02
C GLU A 14 0.15 23.43 1.96
N PHE A 15 0.65 22.89 0.84
CA PHE A 15 0.79 21.45 0.61
C PHE A 15 2.20 20.92 0.91
N THR A 16 3.19 21.82 1.01
CA THR A 16 4.60 21.48 1.21
C THR A 16 5.11 21.82 2.61
N LYS A 17 4.44 22.72 3.34
CA LYS A 17 4.84 23.19 4.68
C LYS A 17 4.82 22.09 5.76
N PHE A 18 3.85 21.18 5.69
CA PHE A 18 3.77 20.07 6.65
C PHE A 18 4.53 18.87 6.12
N ILE A 19 5.63 18.55 6.77
CA ILE A 19 6.50 17.42 6.45
C ILE A 19 6.35 16.36 7.54
N TRP A 20 5.91 15.18 7.15
CA TRP A 20 5.91 13.97 7.96
C TRP A 20 7.19 13.18 7.71
N PHE A 21 7.85 12.84 8.81
CA PHE A 21 8.95 11.89 8.81
C PHE A 21 8.45 10.55 9.36
N PRO A 22 8.81 9.43 8.72
CA PRO A 22 8.51 8.12 9.29
C PRO A 22 9.33 7.93 10.56
N HIS A 23 8.72 7.32 11.58
CA HIS A 23 9.41 6.90 12.79
C HIS A 23 9.78 5.41 12.67
N PRO A 24 10.99 5.07 12.19
CA PRO A 24 11.40 3.67 12.09
C PRO A 24 11.53 3.05 13.49
N ARG A 25 11.31 1.73 13.60
CA ARG A 25 11.55 0.98 14.84
C ARG A 25 13.00 1.17 15.32
N GLN A 26 13.22 1.17 16.64
CA GLN A 26 14.54 1.35 17.26
C GLN A 26 15.62 0.45 16.66
N SER A 27 15.32 -0.82 16.40
CA SER A 27 16.33 -1.73 15.82
C SER A 27 16.68 -1.42 14.36
N MET A 28 15.89 -0.64 13.63
CA MET A 28 16.26 -0.12 12.30
C MET A 28 17.04 1.19 12.41
N GLN A 29 16.72 2.04 13.39
CA GLN A 29 17.55 3.22 13.71
C GLN A 29 18.99 2.82 14.04
N ASN A 30 19.18 1.69 14.73
CA ASN A 30 20.52 1.18 15.06
C ASN A 30 21.25 0.55 13.85
N ARG A 31 20.50 0.11 12.83
CA ARG A 31 21.04 -0.61 11.66
C ARG A 31 21.38 0.34 10.52
N GLU A 32 20.58 1.39 10.36
CA GLU A 32 20.83 2.48 9.42
C GLU A 32 21.43 3.66 10.18
N LYS A 33 22.77 3.76 10.22
CA LYS A 33 23.47 4.94 10.76
C LYS A 33 23.11 6.24 10.02
N ASN A 34 22.45 6.17 8.86
CA ASN A 34 21.95 7.30 8.09
C ASN A 34 20.43 7.38 8.18
N TRP A 35 19.92 8.24 9.07
CA TRP A 35 18.52 8.67 9.11
C TRP A 35 17.99 9.22 7.76
N ASN A 36 18.90 9.61 6.87
CA ASN A 36 18.62 10.15 5.53
C ASN A 36 18.04 9.14 4.53
N SER A 37 17.97 7.85 4.86
CA SER A 37 17.37 6.81 4.00
C SER A 37 15.85 6.96 3.88
N PHE A 38 15.19 7.58 4.86
CA PHE A 38 13.75 7.72 4.89
C PHE A 38 13.29 9.02 4.22
N ALA A 39 12.67 8.88 3.05
CA ALA A 39 12.15 10.03 2.31
C ALA A 39 10.99 10.71 3.09
N PRO A 40 11.09 12.02 3.39
CA PRO A 40 9.98 12.76 3.99
C PRO A 40 8.77 12.82 3.06
N ALA A 41 7.59 12.72 3.65
CA ALA A 41 6.31 12.88 2.97
C ALA A 41 5.69 14.24 3.34
N ASN A 42 5.06 14.91 2.39
CA ASN A 42 4.21 16.07 2.67
C ASN A 42 2.80 15.80 2.16
N ARG A 43 1.88 16.73 2.39
CA ARG A 43 0.48 16.58 1.98
C ARG A 43 0.35 16.36 0.47
N ALA A 44 1.11 17.09 -0.34
CA ALA A 44 1.16 16.89 -1.79
C ALA A 44 1.51 15.44 -2.19
N LYS A 45 2.60 14.89 -1.65
CA LYS A 45 3.03 13.51 -1.91
C LYS A 45 1.97 12.49 -1.46
N ALA A 46 1.33 12.72 -0.32
CA ALA A 46 0.27 11.85 0.18
C ALA A 46 -0.97 11.89 -0.73
N ASP A 47 -1.36 13.07 -1.20
CA ASP A 47 -2.47 13.25 -2.14
C ASP A 47 -2.18 12.60 -3.50
N CYS A 48 -0.97 12.78 -4.04
CA CYS A 48 -0.54 12.09 -5.25
C CYS A 48 -0.59 10.57 -5.10
N THR A 49 -0.11 10.04 -3.97
CA THR A 49 -0.16 8.61 -3.68
C THR A 49 -1.61 8.10 -3.61
N ARG A 50 -2.50 8.84 -2.94
CA ARG A 50 -3.93 8.53 -2.88
C ARG A 50 -4.57 8.50 -4.26
N ILE A 51 -4.29 9.50 -5.10
CA ILE A 51 -4.79 9.56 -6.48
C ILE A 51 -4.27 8.38 -7.30
N ALA A 52 -2.98 8.07 -7.21
CA ALA A 52 -2.37 6.94 -7.92
C ALA A 52 -3.01 5.61 -7.53
N ILE A 53 -3.16 5.34 -6.22
CA ILE A 53 -3.82 4.11 -5.74
C ILE A 53 -5.26 4.02 -6.25
N ASN A 54 -6.03 5.11 -6.19
CA ASN A 54 -7.40 5.13 -6.69
C ASN A 54 -7.47 4.90 -8.20
N ALA A 55 -6.56 5.50 -8.98
CA ALA A 55 -6.49 5.31 -10.42
C ALA A 55 -6.16 3.86 -10.79
N LEU A 56 -5.17 3.25 -10.11
CA LEU A 56 -4.79 1.86 -10.31
C LEU A 56 -5.92 0.90 -9.91
N GLY A 57 -6.59 1.16 -8.78
CA GLY A 57 -7.73 0.36 -8.32
C GLY A 57 -8.91 0.45 -9.28
N THR A 58 -9.20 1.65 -9.80
CA THR A 58 -10.25 1.86 -10.80
C THR A 58 -9.92 1.12 -12.09
N TYR A 59 -8.68 1.26 -12.58
CA TYR A 59 -8.26 0.57 -13.80
C TYR A 59 -8.37 -0.94 -13.63
N TYR A 60 -7.85 -1.52 -12.54
CA TYR A 60 -7.95 -2.95 -12.28
C TYR A 60 -9.41 -3.41 -12.19
N LYS A 61 -10.24 -2.72 -11.40
CA LYS A 61 -11.67 -3.03 -11.27
C LYS A 61 -12.40 -2.98 -12.61
N SER A 62 -12.04 -2.06 -13.50
CA SER A 62 -12.63 -1.96 -14.83
C SER A 62 -12.12 -3.03 -15.81
N SER A 63 -10.83 -3.37 -15.75
CA SER A 63 -10.22 -4.32 -16.68
C SER A 63 -10.51 -5.78 -16.32
N ASN A 64 -10.71 -6.06 -15.03
CA ASN A 64 -10.91 -7.42 -14.53
C ASN A 64 -11.75 -7.44 -13.23
N PRO A 65 -13.04 -7.14 -13.33
CA PRO A 65 -13.92 -6.99 -12.17
C PRO A 65 -14.09 -8.29 -11.37
N SER A 66 -14.03 -9.46 -12.01
CA SER A 66 -14.17 -10.75 -11.33
C SER A 66 -12.96 -11.03 -10.44
N LYS A 67 -11.74 -10.88 -10.96
CA LYS A 67 -10.50 -11.06 -10.18
C LYS A 67 -10.38 -10.02 -9.10
N PHE A 68 -10.74 -8.78 -9.40
CA PHE A 68 -10.75 -7.70 -8.41
C PHE A 68 -11.68 -8.02 -7.25
N SER A 69 -12.95 -8.37 -7.52
CA SER A 69 -13.93 -8.66 -6.46
C SER A 69 -13.59 -9.93 -5.66
N ALA A 70 -12.97 -10.93 -6.31
CA ALA A 70 -12.50 -12.11 -5.62
C ALA A 70 -11.32 -11.81 -4.67
N LEU A 71 -10.36 -10.99 -5.07
CA LEU A 71 -9.22 -10.59 -4.23
C LEU A 71 -9.59 -9.54 -3.17
N PHE A 72 -10.34 -8.53 -3.57
CA PHE A 72 -10.66 -7.33 -2.81
C PHE A 72 -12.18 -7.17 -2.73
N PHE A 73 -12.78 -7.88 -1.78
CA PHE A 73 -14.23 -7.85 -1.55
C PHE A 73 -14.76 -6.41 -1.31
N GLN A 74 -13.95 -5.53 -0.73
CA GLN A 74 -14.25 -4.12 -0.54
C GLN A 74 -13.13 -3.26 -1.15
N ASP A 75 -13.47 -2.12 -1.75
CA ASP A 75 -12.50 -1.28 -2.48
C ASP A 75 -11.33 -0.82 -1.58
N TRP A 76 -11.56 -0.58 -0.29
CA TRP A 76 -10.49 -0.21 0.64
C TRP A 76 -9.51 -1.35 0.95
N TYR A 77 -9.86 -2.63 0.69
CA TYR A 77 -8.89 -3.73 0.77
C TYR A 77 -7.78 -3.59 -0.27
N PHE A 78 -8.07 -2.99 -1.42
CA PHE A 78 -7.05 -2.69 -2.42
C PHE A 78 -6.04 -1.68 -1.88
N ALA A 79 -6.51 -0.58 -1.29
CA ALA A 79 -5.64 0.43 -0.68
C ALA A 79 -4.86 -0.13 0.52
N ASN A 80 -5.52 -0.91 1.38
CA ASN A 80 -4.86 -1.58 2.51
C ASN A 80 -3.75 -2.53 2.08
N ASN A 81 -3.82 -3.09 0.87
CA ASN A 81 -2.74 -3.92 0.37
C ASN A 81 -1.43 -3.15 0.24
N PHE A 82 -1.48 -1.97 -0.37
CA PHE A 82 -0.31 -1.08 -0.45
C PHE A 82 0.18 -0.65 0.93
N LEU A 83 -0.74 -0.35 1.86
CA LEU A 83 -0.39 0.00 3.24
C LEU A 83 0.34 -1.14 3.95
N LEU A 84 -0.13 -2.38 3.81
CA LEU A 84 0.50 -3.56 4.39
C LEU A 84 1.86 -3.86 3.76
N MET A 85 2.00 -3.67 2.44
CA MET A 85 3.29 -3.79 1.76
C MET A 85 4.28 -2.74 2.25
N LYS A 86 3.87 -1.48 2.36
CA LYS A 86 4.72 -0.39 2.87
C LYS A 86 5.07 -0.55 4.33
N ALA A 87 4.11 -0.90 5.19
CA ALA A 87 4.37 -1.22 6.58
C ALA A 87 5.41 -2.34 6.71
N ARG A 88 5.40 -3.34 5.83
CA ARG A 88 6.42 -4.40 5.85
C ARG A 88 7.80 -3.91 5.44
N GLU A 89 7.90 -3.15 4.36
CA GLU A 89 9.15 -2.53 3.90
C GLU A 89 9.82 -1.77 5.04
N HIS A 90 9.04 -0.99 5.80
CA HIS A 90 9.55 -0.20 6.93
C HIS A 90 9.81 -0.97 8.22
N ASN A 91 9.14 -2.12 8.47
CA ASN A 91 9.24 -2.82 9.76
C ASN A 91 10.07 -4.10 9.73
N SER A 92 10.58 -4.49 8.56
CA SER A 92 11.51 -5.62 8.36
C SER A 92 11.07 -6.98 8.95
N ALA A 93 9.80 -7.14 9.33
CA ALA A 93 9.21 -8.42 9.74
C ALA A 93 8.85 -9.25 8.49
N SER A 94 9.88 -9.70 7.77
CA SER A 94 9.76 -10.51 6.56
C SER A 94 9.33 -11.95 6.82
N SER A 95 9.48 -12.47 8.04
CA SER A 95 9.25 -13.89 8.36
C SER A 95 7.82 -14.40 8.19
N ARG A 96 6.85 -13.50 7.97
CA ARG A 96 5.44 -13.85 7.74
C ARG A 96 4.93 -13.44 6.35
N TYR A 97 5.80 -12.94 5.48
CA TYR A 97 5.46 -12.69 4.08
C TYR A 97 6.00 -13.82 3.23
N PHE A 98 5.10 -14.64 2.72
CA PHE A 98 5.42 -15.72 1.81
C PHE A 98 4.92 -15.30 0.43
N PRO A 99 5.72 -14.55 -0.36
CA PRO A 99 5.30 -14.13 -1.70
C PRO A 99 4.91 -15.33 -2.56
N GLU A 100 5.60 -16.45 -2.37
CA GLU A 100 5.32 -17.76 -2.96
C GLU A 100 3.87 -18.21 -2.75
N LYS A 101 3.26 -17.96 -1.59
CA LYS A 101 1.85 -18.28 -1.32
C LYS A 101 0.89 -17.46 -2.15
N TRP A 102 1.31 -16.27 -2.61
CA TRP A 102 0.49 -15.36 -3.41
C TRP A 102 0.76 -15.49 -4.91
N VAL A 103 1.83 -16.18 -5.32
CA VAL A 103 2.16 -16.41 -6.74
C VAL A 103 0.99 -17.07 -7.46
N LYS A 104 0.36 -18.08 -6.82
CA LYS A 104 -0.82 -18.78 -7.35
C LYS A 104 -2.03 -17.88 -7.56
N LEU A 105 -2.12 -16.78 -6.82
CA LEU A 105 -3.19 -15.80 -7.00
C LEU A 105 -2.97 -14.92 -8.23
N ALA A 106 -1.73 -14.88 -8.75
CA ALA A 106 -1.31 -14.05 -9.87
C ALA A 106 -1.92 -12.65 -9.74
N THR A 107 -1.79 -12.01 -8.56
CA THR A 107 -2.39 -10.70 -8.25
C THR A 107 -2.08 -9.65 -9.33
N LEU A 108 -0.92 -9.83 -9.99
CA LEU A 108 -0.52 -9.23 -11.25
C LEU A 108 -0.18 -10.35 -12.25
N PRO A 109 -0.40 -10.15 -13.57
CA PRO A 109 -0.98 -8.96 -14.20
C PRO A 109 -2.52 -8.92 -14.13
N TRP A 110 -3.08 -7.73 -14.32
CA TRP A 110 -4.52 -7.46 -14.18
C TRP A 110 -5.37 -7.93 -15.35
N LYS A 111 -4.77 -8.19 -16.51
CA LYS A 111 -5.50 -8.56 -17.73
C LYS A 111 -6.08 -9.97 -17.67
N ASP A 112 -5.42 -10.88 -16.97
CA ASP A 112 -5.77 -12.29 -17.01
C ASP A 112 -6.86 -12.62 -15.99
N PRO A 113 -7.96 -13.29 -16.39
CA PRO A 113 -8.99 -13.77 -15.46
C PRO A 113 -8.39 -14.62 -14.34
N HIS A 114 -9.03 -14.62 -13.17
CA HIS A 114 -8.56 -15.46 -12.07
C HIS A 114 -8.91 -16.94 -12.28
N GLN A 115 -8.01 -17.83 -11.84
CA GLN A 115 -8.20 -19.29 -11.88
C GLN A 115 -8.43 -19.89 -10.49
N PHE A 116 -8.93 -19.09 -9.53
CA PHE A 116 -9.11 -19.51 -8.12
C PHE A 116 -10.02 -20.74 -7.94
N HIS A 117 -10.87 -21.01 -8.93
CA HIS A 117 -11.62 -22.25 -9.08
C HIS A 117 -11.25 -22.82 -10.46
N PRO A 118 -10.88 -24.10 -10.61
CA PRO A 118 -10.98 -25.20 -9.64
C PRO A 118 -9.71 -25.48 -8.81
N ASP A 119 -8.65 -24.64 -8.89
CA ASP A 119 -7.38 -24.91 -8.20
C ASP A 119 -7.54 -24.81 -6.66
N ALA A 120 -7.42 -25.95 -5.98
CA ALA A 120 -7.50 -26.04 -4.52
C ALA A 120 -6.40 -25.25 -3.82
N GLU A 121 -5.19 -25.17 -4.40
CA GLU A 121 -4.09 -24.38 -3.84
C GLU A 121 -4.38 -22.89 -3.95
N ALA A 122 -4.89 -22.44 -5.11
CA ALA A 122 -5.29 -21.05 -5.31
C ALA A 122 -6.46 -20.64 -4.40
N ALA A 123 -7.42 -21.54 -4.16
CA ALA A 123 -8.52 -21.31 -3.22
C ALA A 123 -8.00 -21.17 -1.77
N GLN A 124 -7.09 -22.03 -1.33
CA GLN A 124 -6.46 -21.92 0.00
C GLN A 124 -5.64 -20.62 0.12
N ALA A 125 -4.87 -20.28 -0.91
CA ALA A 125 -4.14 -19.03 -0.99
C ALA A 125 -5.10 -17.84 -0.89
N LEU A 126 -6.27 -17.89 -1.53
CA LEU A 126 -7.25 -16.81 -1.49
C LEU A 126 -7.81 -16.59 -0.08
N VAL A 127 -8.11 -17.68 0.64
CA VAL A 127 -8.56 -17.61 2.05
C VAL A 127 -7.47 -17.00 2.93
N ALA A 128 -6.23 -17.46 2.78
CA ALA A 128 -5.09 -16.92 3.52
C ALA A 128 -4.83 -15.45 3.20
N PHE A 129 -4.97 -15.06 1.93
CA PHE A 129 -4.84 -13.70 1.43
C PHE A 129 -5.87 -12.79 2.10
N ARG A 130 -7.16 -13.14 2.03
CA ARG A 130 -8.24 -12.36 2.67
C ARG A 130 -8.03 -12.21 4.18
N LYS A 131 -7.64 -13.28 4.87
CA LYS A 131 -7.33 -13.24 6.31
C LYS A 131 -6.15 -12.31 6.64
N PHE A 132 -5.20 -12.19 5.71
CA PHE A 132 -4.06 -11.30 5.88
C PHE A 132 -4.44 -9.81 5.78
N PHE A 133 -5.28 -9.43 4.81
CA PHE A 133 -5.70 -8.02 4.61
C PHE A 133 -6.77 -7.53 5.59
N ASN A 134 -7.49 -8.44 6.26
CA ASN A 134 -8.39 -8.09 7.36
C ASN A 134 -7.68 -7.53 8.60
N ARG A 135 -6.34 -7.58 8.64
CA ARG A 135 -5.57 -6.96 9.73
C ARG A 135 -5.51 -5.46 9.49
N SER A 136 -6.10 -4.68 10.39
CA SER A 136 -5.87 -3.25 10.45
C SER A 136 -4.39 -2.98 10.69
N VAL A 137 -3.78 -2.17 9.84
CA VAL A 137 -2.46 -1.61 10.11
C VAL A 137 -2.70 -0.37 10.94
N ASP A 138 -2.28 -0.40 12.20
CA ASP A 138 -2.22 0.83 12.98
C ASP A 138 -1.07 1.70 12.45
N VAL A 139 -1.45 2.90 12.00
CA VAL A 139 -0.56 3.88 11.37
C VAL A 139 -0.42 5.15 12.22
N ALA A 140 -1.28 5.34 13.23
CA ALA A 140 -1.36 6.58 13.99
C ALA A 140 -0.05 6.87 14.74
N ASP A 141 0.60 5.84 15.26
CA ASP A 141 1.83 5.97 16.05
C ASP A 141 3.13 5.93 15.21
N ARG A 142 3.01 5.88 13.86
CA ARG A 142 4.18 5.67 12.97
C ARG A 142 4.67 6.96 12.29
N PHE A 143 3.87 8.02 12.38
CA PHE A 143 4.14 9.33 11.80
C PHE A 143 3.77 10.39 12.85
N GLY A 144 4.68 11.32 13.11
CA GLY A 144 4.49 12.35 14.12
C GLY A 144 4.88 13.72 13.56
N PRO A 145 4.30 14.81 14.11
CA PRO A 145 4.78 16.16 13.82
C PRO A 145 6.19 16.34 14.41
N ILE A 146 6.97 17.21 13.77
CA ILE A 146 8.33 17.55 14.20
C ILE A 146 8.28 18.11 15.64
N PRO A 147 9.06 17.58 16.60
CA PRO A 147 9.27 18.29 17.87
C PRO A 147 9.97 19.62 17.57
N PRO A 148 9.54 20.75 18.17
CA PRO A 148 10.22 22.03 17.96
C PRO A 148 11.70 21.90 18.33
N LEU A 149 12.56 22.47 17.46
CA LEU A 149 14.01 22.60 17.69
C LEU A 149 14.30 23.40 18.98
#